data_AF-A0AAE4BR84-F1
#
_entry.id   AF-A0AAE4BR84-F1
#
_cell.length_a   1.000
_cell.length_b   1.000
_cell.length_c   1.000
_cell.angle_alpha   90.00
_cell.angle_beta   90.00
_cell.angle_gamma   90.00
#
_symmetry.space_group_name_H-M   'P 1'
#
loop_
_entity.id
_entity.type
_entity.pdbx_description
1 polymer ?
#
loop_
_entity_poly.entity_id
_entity_poly.type
_entity_poly.pdbx_seq_one_letter_code
_entity_poly.pdbx_strand_id
1 'polypeptide(L)'
;MTVPERISRLFGLLCIALAWMTRIGEQRTEIHAPRQDKRGRAVVSVTRIGWQILSQAARWGGDDFWDCLRLLEMPCLTASTSVSRSVRC
;
A
#
# COMPACT_ATOMS: atom_id res chain seq x y z
N MET A 1 -30.75 -6.56 2.98
CA MET A 1 -29.56 -6.14 2.21
C MET A 1 -29.75 -6.58 0.78
N THR A 2 -29.86 -5.67 -0.17
CA THR A 2 -30.09 -6.04 -1.57
C THR A 2 -28.78 -6.51 -2.22
N VAL A 3 -28.86 -7.34 -3.27
CA VAL A 3 -27.69 -7.80 -4.03
C VAL A 3 -26.77 -6.66 -4.49
N PRO A 4 -27.26 -5.53 -5.04
CA PRO A 4 -26.40 -4.41 -5.44
C PRO A 4 -25.70 -3.72 -4.26
N GLU A 5 -26.36 -3.57 -3.11
CA GLU A 5 -25.71 -3.04 -1.91
C GLU A 5 -24.55 -3.93 -1.45
N ARG A 6 -24.72 -5.25 -1.51
CA ARG A 6 -23.67 -6.20 -1.12
C ARG A 6 -22.46 -6.10 -2.06
N ILE A 7 -22.70 -5.98 -3.37
CA ILE A 7 -21.63 -5.83 -4.37
C ILE A 7 -20.89 -4.51 -4.16
N SER A 8 -21.60 -3.41 -3.94
CA SER A 8 -20.99 -2.10 -3.71
C SER A 8 -20.11 -2.10 -2.46
N ARG A 9 -20.58 -2.72 -1.36
CA ARG A 9 -19.76 -2.87 -0.14
C ARG A 9 -18.55 -3.77 -0.35
N LEU A 10 -18.70 -4.88 -1.07
CA LEU A 10 -17.57 -5.74 -1.42
C LEU A 10 -16.53 -5.00 -2.26
N PHE A 11 -16.97 -4.19 -3.22
CA PHE A 11 -16.09 -3.35 -4.02
C PHE A 11 -15.35 -2.33 -3.15
N GLY A 12 -16.06 -1.65 -2.23
CA GLY A 12 -15.44 -0.74 -1.27
C GLY A 12 -14.38 -1.42 -0.41
N LEU A 13 -14.67 -2.62 0.10
CA LEU A 13 -13.71 -3.41 0.89
C LEU A 13 -12.48 -3.81 0.06
N LEU A 14 -12.68 -4.19 -1.21
CA LEU A 14 -11.57 -4.49 -2.12
C LEU A 14 -10.71 -3.25 -2.40
N CYS A 15 -11.32 -2.08 -2.59
CA CYS A 15 -10.58 -0.83 -2.76
C CYS A 15 -9.76 -0.48 -1.51
N ILE A 16 -10.34 -0.63 -0.31
CA ILE A 16 -9.62 -0.39 0.94
C ILE A 16 -8.45 -1.37 1.09
N ALA A 17 -8.66 -2.66 0.79
CA ALA A 17 -7.60 -3.67 0.84
C ALA A 17 -6.46 -3.35 -0.15
N LEU A 18 -6.79 -2.93 -1.37
CA LEU A 18 -5.81 -2.52 -2.39
C LEU A 18 -5.01 -1.28 -1.99
N ALA A 19 -5.68 -0.28 -1.42
CA ALA A 19 -5.02 0.92 -0.90
C ALA A 19 -4.06 0.54 0.24
N TRP A 20 -4.50 -0.32 1.15
CA TRP A 20 -3.68 -0.78 2.27
C TRP A 20 -2.45 -1.56 1.83
N MET A 21 -2.62 -2.51 0.89
CA MET A 21 -1.50 -3.24 0.28
C MET A 21 -0.49 -2.31 -0.39
N THR A 22 -0.96 -1.29 -1.09
CA THR A 22 -0.07 -0.32 -1.77
C THR A 22 0.72 0.48 -0.75
N ARG A 23 0.07 0.97 0.32
CA ARG A 23 0.71 1.76 1.38
C ARG A 23 1.78 0.98 2.15
N ILE A 24 1.50 -0.27 2.54
CA ILE A 24 2.49 -1.15 3.18
C ILE A 24 3.69 -1.36 2.26
N GLY A 25 3.40 -1.60 0.97
CA GLY A 25 4.43 -1.74 -0.05
C GLY A 25 5.32 -0.52 -0.13
N GLU A 26 4.74 0.69 -0.22
CA GLU A 26 5.49 1.94 -0.34
C GLU A 26 6.43 2.16 0.85
N GLN A 27 5.90 2.06 2.07
CA GLN A 27 6.70 2.23 3.29
C GLN A 27 7.85 1.21 3.36
N ARG A 28 7.62 -0.04 2.93
CA ARG A 28 8.68 -1.03 2.89
C ARG A 28 9.69 -0.78 1.79
N THR A 29 9.28 -0.24 0.65
CA THR A 29 10.21 0.17 -0.41
C THR A 29 11.04 1.39 -0.06
N GLU A 30 10.56 2.27 0.83
CA GLU A 30 11.35 3.38 1.39
C GLU A 30 12.49 2.86 2.28
N ILE A 31 12.21 1.86 3.12
CA ILE A 31 13.21 1.29 4.04
C ILE A 31 14.13 0.29 3.31
N HIS A 32 13.58 -0.50 2.38
CA HIS A 32 14.27 -1.55 1.64
C HIS A 32 13.95 -1.44 0.16
N ALA A 33 14.91 -0.93 -0.62
CA ALA A 33 14.75 -0.80 -2.05
C ALA A 33 14.32 -2.15 -2.69
N PRO A 34 13.24 -2.16 -3.50
CA PRO A 34 12.76 -3.40 -4.10
C PRO A 34 13.83 -3.97 -5.02
N ARG A 35 13.92 -5.30 -5.07
CA ARG A 35 14.87 -6.00 -5.94
C ARG A 35 14.71 -5.50 -7.37
N GLN A 36 15.78 -4.95 -7.92
CA GLN A 36 15.80 -4.46 -9.29
C GLN A 36 16.31 -5.55 -10.23
N ASP A 37 15.74 -5.58 -11.44
CA ASP A 37 16.24 -6.39 -12.53
C ASP A 37 17.57 -5.79 -13.04
N LYS A 38 18.31 -6.53 -13.86
CA LYS A 38 19.56 -6.07 -14.52
C LYS A 38 19.40 -4.78 -15.33
N ARG A 39 18.15 -4.37 -15.61
CA ARG A 39 17.76 -3.13 -16.30
C ARG A 39 17.33 -2.00 -15.36
N GLY A 40 17.49 -2.15 -14.05
CA GLY A 40 17.10 -1.14 -13.04
C GLY A 40 15.60 -1.01 -12.78
N ARG A 41 14.77 -1.91 -13.34
CA ARG A 41 13.31 -1.92 -13.09
C ARG A 41 12.99 -2.73 -11.85
N ALA A 42 12.01 -2.28 -11.05
CA ALA A 42 11.50 -3.08 -9.93
C ALA A 42 10.94 -4.41 -10.44
N VAL A 43 11.44 -5.53 -9.90
CA VAL A 43 11.01 -6.89 -10.28
C VAL A 43 9.60 -7.21 -9.77
N VAL A 44 9.16 -6.51 -8.73
CA VAL A 44 7.89 -6.75 -8.05
C VAL A 44 7.15 -5.43 -7.89
N SER A 45 5.83 -5.43 -8.14
CA SER A 45 5.00 -4.25 -7.89
C SER A 45 4.92 -3.97 -6.39
N VAL A 46 4.85 -2.68 -6.05
CA VAL A 46 4.73 -2.21 -4.67
C VAL A 46 3.55 -2.87 -3.94
N THR A 47 2.40 -2.95 -4.61
CA THR A 47 1.19 -3.63 -4.09
C THR A 47 1.43 -5.12 -3.81
N ARG A 48 2.22 -5.82 -4.63
CA ARG A 48 2.53 -7.24 -4.42
C ARG A 48 3.47 -7.45 -3.24
N ILE A 49 4.42 -6.54 -3.03
CA ILE A 49 5.27 -6.54 -1.83
C ILE A 49 4.41 -6.37 -0.58
N GLY A 50 3.53 -5.36 -0.56
CA GLY A 50 2.64 -5.13 0.57
C GLY A 50 1.67 -6.29 0.83
N TRP A 51 1.16 -6.95 -0.21
CA TRP A 51 0.37 -8.18 -0.07
C TRP A 51 1.16 -9.32 0.59
N GLN A 52 2.41 -9.55 0.19
CA GLN A 52 3.23 -10.61 0.79
C GLN A 52 3.47 -10.35 2.28
N ILE A 53 3.74 -9.10 2.65
CA ILE A 53 3.98 -8.71 4.04
C ILE A 53 2.69 -8.84 4.86
N LEU A 54 1.57 -8.35 4.33
CA LEU A 54 0.28 -8.44 5.00
C LEU A 54 -0.16 -9.90 5.20
N SER A 55 -0.02 -10.74 4.16
CA SER A 55 -0.38 -12.16 4.24
C SER A 55 0.52 -12.93 5.21
N GLN A 56 1.81 -12.59 5.29
CA GLN A 56 2.72 -13.15 6.26
C GLN A 56 2.35 -12.70 7.69
N ALA A 57 2.12 -11.41 7.90
CA ALA A 57 1.73 -10.86 9.19
C ALA A 57 0.40 -11.45 9.70
N ALA A 58 -0.60 -11.58 8.83
CA ALA A 58 -1.88 -12.19 9.16
C ALA A 58 -1.78 -13.69 9.48
N ARG A 59 -0.87 -14.41 8.81
CA ARG A 59 -0.67 -15.85 9.03
C ARG A 59 0.05 -16.14 10.34
N TRP A 60 1.02 -15.32 10.71
CA TRP A 60 1.88 -15.57 11.87
C TRP A 60 1.48 -14.81 13.13
N GLY A 61 0.60 -13.80 13.02
CA GLY A 61 -0.03 -13.13 14.15
C GLY A 61 0.98 -12.62 15.20
N GLY A 62 1.57 -11.45 14.97
CA GLY A 62 2.57 -10.86 15.86
C GLY A 62 2.64 -9.34 15.73
N ASP A 63 3.71 -8.71 16.25
CA ASP A 63 3.89 -7.25 16.23
C ASP A 63 3.80 -6.67 14.79
N ASP A 64 4.29 -7.41 13.79
CA ASP A 64 4.19 -7.03 12.37
C ASP A 64 2.73 -6.83 11.90
N PHE A 65 1.77 -7.58 12.47
CA PHE A 65 0.35 -7.42 12.17
C PHE A 65 -0.19 -6.13 12.74
N TRP A 66 0.17 -5.80 13.99
CA TRP A 66 -0.22 -4.55 14.64
C TRP A 66 0.41 -3.33 13.98
N ASP A 67 1.67 -3.42 13.52
CA ASP A 67 2.28 -2.36 12.72
C ASP A 67 1.57 -2.17 11.38
N CYS A 68 1.21 -3.25 10.68
CA CYS A 68 0.38 -3.16 9.47
C CYS A 68 -0.97 -2.48 9.73
N LEU A 69 -1.62 -2.80 10.85
CA LEU A 69 -2.90 -2.23 11.26
C LEU A 69 -2.78 -0.75 11.62
N ARG A 70 -1.71 -0.36 12.31
CA ARG A 70 -1.42 1.04 12.66
C ARG A 70 -1.25 1.91 11.41
N LEU A 71 -0.70 1.36 10.33
CA LEU A 71 -0.59 2.06 9.03
C LEU A 71 -1.95 2.32 8.36
N LEU A 72 -2.95 1.51 8.67
CA LEU A 72 -4.32 1.75 8.21
C LEU A 72 -4.96 2.91 8.97
N GLU A 73 -4.71 3.00 10.29
CA GLU A 73 -5.24 4.05 11.15
C GLU A 73 -4.58 5.41 10.93
N MET A 74 -3.31 5.43 10.50
CA MET A 74 -2.65 6.68 10.17
C MET A 74 -3.30 7.32 8.94
N PRO A 75 -3.65 8.62 8.96
CA PRO A 75 -4.07 9.31 7.75
C PRO A 75 -2.96 9.20 6.70
N CYS A 76 -3.33 9.03 5.42
CA CYS A 76 -2.34 9.22 4.36
C CYS A 76 -1.81 10.64 4.52
N LEU A 77 -0.49 10.79 4.71
CA LEU A 77 0.13 12.10 4.66
C LEU A 77 -0.20 12.66 3.27
N THR A 78 -1.13 13.61 3.22
CA THR A 78 -1.38 14.42 2.05
C THR A 78 -0.04 15.00 1.69
N ALA A 79 0.51 14.64 0.53
CA ALA A 79 1.73 15.24 0.02
C ALA A 79 1.53 16.76 0.08
N SER A 80 2.12 17.38 1.09
CA SER A 80 2.03 18.81 1.32
C SER A 80 2.62 19.45 0.09
N THR A 81 1.75 19.94 -0.79
CA THR A 81 1.97 20.98 -1.79
C THR A 81 3.45 21.09 -2.17
N SER A 82 3.95 20.11 -2.92
CA SER A 82 5.25 20.24 -3.59
C SER A 82 5.11 21.41 -4.55
N VAL A 83 5.57 22.58 -4.08
CA VAL A 83 5.66 23.84 -4.80
C VAL A 83 5.99 23.56 -6.26
N SER A 84 5.06 23.90 -7.15
CA SER A 84 5.27 23.92 -8.59
C SER A 84 6.55 24.67 -8.88
N ARG A 85 7.62 23.95 -9.21
CA ARG A 85 8.87 24.54 -9.67
C ARG A 85 8.57 25.10 -11.06
N SER A 86 8.30 26.41 -11.08
CA SER A 86 8.18 27.21 -12.31
C SER A 86 9.41 26.95 -13.18
N VAL A 87 9.19 26.31 -14.33
CA VAL A 87 10.16 26.25 -15.41
C VAL A 87 10.07 27.61 -16.11
N ARG A 88 11.13 28.42 -16.05
CA ARG A 88 11.31 29.54 -16.98
C ARG A 88 11.97 29.01 -18.24
N CYS A 89 11.33 29.29 -19.37
CA CYS A 89 11.95 29.25 -20.69
C CYS A 89 12.99 30.37 -20.83
#